data_AF-A0A1D7YTZ0-F1
#
_entry.id   AF-A0A1D7YTZ0-F1
#
_cell.length_a   1.000
_cell.length_b   1.000
_cell.length_c   1.000
_cell.angle_alpha   90.00
_cell.angle_beta   90.00
_cell.angle_gamma   90.00
#
_symmetry.space_group_name_H-M   'P 1'
#
loop_
_entity.id
_entity.type
_entity.pdbx_description
1 polymer ?
#
loop_
_entity_poly.entity_id
_entity_poly.type
_entity_poly.pdbx_seq_one_letter_code
_entity_poly.pdbx_strand_id
1 'polypeptide(L)'
;MKKEGINQVIDLRNTSYVAKPLEKVFCKMLGIKYQNYKYPHRLDELPSPDFFLTVNNSIIKNDGKTYIHCQHGKRRTGICVALYEKYFTKKSINQIISDMINIGFQDIFNNPKSPRSKKYYNIIKQFLNTYCFKNSK
;
A
#
# COMPACT_ATOMS: atom_id res chain seq x y z
N MET A 1 -17.60 -5.77 -3.81
CA MET A 1 -17.02 -4.40 -3.77
C MET A 1 -18.08 -3.33 -3.59
N LYS A 2 -18.93 -3.05 -4.59
CA LYS A 2 -19.96 -2.00 -4.47
C LYS A 2 -20.96 -2.22 -3.32
N LYS A 3 -21.40 -3.47 -3.12
CA LYS A 3 -22.24 -3.88 -1.97
C LYS A 3 -21.59 -3.64 -0.60
N GLU A 4 -20.25 -3.63 -0.53
CA GLU A 4 -19.49 -3.36 0.70
C GLU A 4 -19.29 -1.86 0.97
N GLY A 5 -19.82 -0.99 0.10
CA GLY A 5 -19.62 0.46 0.15
C GLY A 5 -18.33 0.96 -0.51
N ILE A 6 -17.65 0.11 -1.29
CA ILE A 6 -16.46 0.52 -2.06
C ILE A 6 -16.90 1.32 -3.28
N ASN A 7 -16.46 2.58 -3.33
CA ASN A 7 -16.69 3.51 -4.45
C ASN A 7 -15.38 4.06 -5.05
N GLN A 8 -14.22 3.65 -4.53
CA GLN A 8 -12.91 4.00 -5.09
C GLN A 8 -12.01 2.76 -5.17
N VAL A 9 -11.24 2.66 -6.25
CA VAL A 9 -10.17 1.67 -6.45
C VAL A 9 -8.85 2.40 -6.72
N ILE A 10 -7.82 2.06 -5.94
CA ILE A 10 -6.45 2.50 -6.14
C ILE A 10 -5.59 1.31 -6.59
N ASP A 11 -5.09 1.38 -7.81
CA ASP A 11 -4.17 0.40 -8.38
C ASP A 11 -2.72 0.88 -8.27
N LEU A 12 -1.92 0.12 -7.52
CA LEU A 12 -0.48 0.37 -7.33
C LEU A 12 0.41 -0.34 -8.36
N ARG A 13 -0.16 -1.10 -9.31
CA ARG A 13 0.61 -1.84 -10.31
C ARG A 13 1.25 -0.91 -11.33
N ASN A 14 2.54 -1.14 -11.53
CA ASN A 14 3.32 -0.52 -12.59
C ASN A 14 3.44 -1.47 -13.80
N THR A 15 2.30 -2.00 -14.26
CA THR A 15 2.20 -2.84 -15.45
C THR A 15 1.95 -2.01 -16.71
N SER A 16 2.40 -2.53 -17.85
CA SER A 16 2.16 -1.98 -19.18
C SER A 16 0.67 -2.08 -19.58
N TYR A 17 0.30 -1.30 -20.59
CA TYR A 17 -1.05 -0.88 -20.99
C TYR A 17 -2.10 -1.98 -21.29
N VAL A 18 -1.76 -3.27 -21.28
CA VAL A 18 -2.63 -4.32 -21.85
C VAL A 18 -3.71 -4.82 -20.88
N ALA A 19 -3.42 -4.92 -19.57
CA ALA A 19 -4.41 -5.37 -18.56
C ALA A 19 -5.22 -4.22 -17.91
N LYS A 20 -4.75 -2.97 -18.10
CA LYS A 20 -5.35 -1.76 -17.53
C LYS A 20 -6.69 -1.29 -18.12
N PRO A 21 -7.04 -1.56 -19.39
CA PRO A 21 -8.28 -1.06 -19.97
C PRO A 21 -9.50 -1.68 -19.28
N LEU A 22 -9.48 -2.98 -19.02
CA LEU A 22 -10.66 -3.71 -18.52
C LEU A 22 -11.07 -3.24 -17.12
N GLU A 23 -10.13 -3.20 -16.17
CA GLU A 23 -10.46 -2.79 -14.80
C GLU A 23 -10.95 -1.35 -14.72
N LYS A 24 -10.30 -0.44 -15.44
CA LYS A 24 -10.73 0.96 -15.53
C LYS A 24 -12.12 1.08 -16.15
N VAL A 25 -12.41 0.30 -17.20
CA VAL A 25 -13.72 0.27 -17.87
C VAL A 25 -14.79 -0.24 -16.92
N PHE A 26 -14.58 -1.37 -16.24
CA PHE A 26 -15.55 -1.90 -15.28
C PHE A 26 -15.78 -0.96 -14.11
N CYS A 27 -14.73 -0.33 -13.57
CA CYS A 27 -14.89 0.68 -12.53
C CYS A 27 -15.76 1.84 -13.02
N LYS A 28 -15.52 2.34 -14.24
CA LYS A 28 -16.33 3.41 -14.85
C LYS A 28 -17.80 2.99 -15.00
N MET A 29 -18.07 1.79 -15.53
CA MET A 29 -19.44 1.27 -15.69
C MET A 29 -20.18 1.14 -14.36
N LEU A 30 -19.46 0.82 -13.28
CA LEU A 30 -20.04 0.63 -11.96
C LEU A 30 -20.11 1.92 -11.11
N GLY A 31 -19.65 3.05 -11.64
CA GLY A 31 -19.58 4.32 -10.90
C GLY A 31 -18.52 4.32 -9.79
N ILE A 32 -17.47 3.52 -9.93
CA ILE A 32 -16.34 3.42 -9.01
C ILE A 32 -15.20 4.29 -9.53
N LYS A 33 -14.70 5.22 -8.71
CA LYS A 33 -13.55 6.07 -9.01
C LYS A 33 -12.30 5.21 -9.13
N TYR A 34 -11.70 5.13 -10.32
CA TYR A 34 -10.45 4.38 -10.54
C TYR A 34 -9.26 5.32 -10.63
N GLN A 35 -8.23 5.05 -9.83
CA GLN A 35 -6.97 5.79 -9.82
C GLN A 35 -5.78 4.84 -9.88
N ASN A 36 -4.80 5.15 -10.72
CA ASN A 36 -3.58 4.38 -10.83
C ASN A 36 -2.40 5.21 -10.32
N TYR A 37 -1.94 4.92 -9.11
CA TYR A 37 -0.72 5.49 -8.55
C TYR A 37 0.40 4.47 -8.74
N LYS A 38 1.14 4.59 -9.84
CA LYS A 38 2.21 3.64 -10.19
C LYS A 38 3.26 3.60 -9.08
N TYR A 39 3.26 2.53 -8.30
CA TYR A 39 4.29 2.32 -7.30
C TYR A 39 5.64 2.15 -8.01
N PRO A 40 6.66 2.97 -7.68
CA PRO A 40 7.99 2.87 -8.28
C PRO A 40 8.52 1.43 -8.27
N HIS A 41 9.14 0.99 -9.37
CA HIS A 41 9.58 -0.39 -9.56
C HIS A 41 10.79 -0.79 -8.72
N ARG A 42 11.40 0.12 -7.96
CA ARG A 42 12.50 -0.23 -7.05
C ARG A 42 11.95 -1.09 -5.93
N LEU A 43 12.04 -2.41 -6.11
CA LEU A 43 11.54 -3.43 -5.20
C LEU A 43 12.25 -3.43 -3.84
N ASP A 44 13.30 -2.64 -3.69
CA ASP A 44 14.24 -2.68 -2.56
C ASP A 44 14.23 -1.37 -1.76
N GLU A 45 13.48 -0.36 -2.23
CA GLU A 45 13.38 0.97 -1.61
C GLU A 45 11.92 1.42 -1.48
N LEU A 46 11.64 2.21 -0.45
CA LEU A 46 10.37 2.90 -0.33
C LEU A 46 10.27 4.05 -1.34
N PRO A 47 9.08 4.29 -1.92
CA PRO A 47 8.74 5.52 -2.61
C PRO A 47 9.00 6.77 -1.76
N SER A 48 9.05 7.92 -2.42
CA SER A 48 9.14 9.21 -1.74
C SER A 48 7.94 9.45 -0.82
N PRO A 49 8.10 10.22 0.26
CA PRO A 49 6.97 10.64 1.10
C PRO A 49 5.81 11.28 0.31
N ASP A 50 6.12 12.05 -0.74
CA ASP A 50 5.11 12.72 -1.58
C ASP A 50 4.20 11.73 -2.33
N PHE A 51 4.74 10.58 -2.74
CA PHE A 51 3.92 9.52 -3.34
C PHE A 51 2.85 9.05 -2.36
N PHE A 52 3.24 8.81 -1.11
CA PHE A 52 2.32 8.35 -0.07
C PHE A 52 1.33 9.44 0.36
N LEU A 53 1.78 10.69 0.43
CA LEU A 53 0.91 11.83 0.66
C LEU A 53 -0.18 11.93 -0.42
N THR A 54 0.20 11.76 -1.68
CA THR A 54 -0.74 11.76 -2.81
C THR A 54 -1.77 10.63 -2.69
N VAL A 55 -1.33 9.41 -2.38
CA VAL A 55 -2.22 8.26 -2.19
C VAL A 55 -3.17 8.50 -1.02
N ASN A 56 -2.66 8.92 0.14
CA ASN A 56 -3.46 9.16 1.34
C ASN A 56 -4.48 10.29 1.14
N ASN A 57 -4.06 11.41 0.55
CA ASN A 57 -4.98 12.50 0.21
C ASN A 57 -6.12 12.05 -0.68
N SER A 58 -5.87 11.08 -1.57
CA SER A 58 -6.91 10.53 -2.42
C SER A 58 -7.90 9.63 -1.68
N ILE A 59 -7.44 8.89 -0.67
CA ILE A 59 -8.29 8.09 0.22
C ILE A 59 -9.17 9.02 1.06
N ILE A 60 -8.60 10.08 1.65
CA ILE A 60 -9.30 10.98 2.57
C ILE A 60 -10.35 11.84 1.86
N LYS A 61 -10.07 12.26 0.63
CA LYS A 61 -11.02 13.03 -0.20
C LYS A 61 -12.16 12.19 -0.77
N ASN A 62 -12.20 10.89 -0.47
CA ASN A 62 -13.22 10.00 -0.99
C ASN A 62 -14.33 9.79 0.04
N ASP A 63 -15.57 10.09 -0.34
CA ASP A 63 -16.76 10.00 0.54
C ASP A 63 -17.23 8.55 0.82
N GLY A 64 -16.40 7.54 0.55
CA GLY A 64 -16.74 6.13 0.77
C GLY A 64 -15.51 5.25 0.92
N LYS A 65 -15.69 3.94 0.85
CA LYS A 65 -14.56 3.02 1.08
C LYS A 65 -13.66 2.94 -0.14
N THR A 66 -12.36 2.99 0.12
CA THR A 66 -11.31 2.81 -0.90
C THR A 66 -10.77 1.39 -0.84
N TYR A 67 -10.77 0.73 -1.99
CA TYR A 67 -10.04 -0.53 -2.19
C TYR A 67 -8.68 -0.23 -2.81
N ILE A 68 -7.60 -0.53 -2.10
CA ILE A 68 -6.23 -0.34 -2.57
C ILE A 68 -5.56 -1.70 -2.81
N HIS A 69 -4.97 -1.89 -3.99
CA HIS A 69 -4.34 -3.16 -4.33
C HIS A 69 -3.06 -2.98 -5.13
N CYS A 70 -2.31 -4.07 -5.21
CA CYS A 70 -1.19 -4.22 -6.14
C CYS A 70 -1.33 -5.57 -6.84
N GLN A 71 -0.25 -6.13 -7.38
CA GLN A 71 -0.33 -7.43 -8.07
C GLN A 71 -0.76 -8.60 -7.14
N HIS A 72 -0.37 -8.59 -5.87
CA HIS A 72 -0.70 -9.66 -4.91
C HIS A 72 -1.42 -9.13 -3.66
N GLY A 73 -1.70 -7.83 -3.56
CA GLY A 73 -2.31 -7.23 -2.37
C GLY A 73 -1.46 -7.25 -1.09
N LYS A 74 -0.20 -7.67 -1.17
CA LYS A 74 0.69 -7.87 -0.01
C LYS A 74 1.56 -6.64 0.30
N ARG A 75 2.75 -6.58 -0.27
CA ARG A 75 3.80 -5.59 0.11
C ARG A 75 3.43 -4.13 -0.12
N ARG A 76 3.25 -3.73 -1.38
CA ARG A 76 2.98 -2.33 -1.77
C ARG A 76 1.71 -1.81 -1.11
N THR A 77 0.68 -2.65 -1.13
CA THR A 77 -0.60 -2.42 -0.45
C THR A 77 -0.40 -2.26 1.05
N GLY A 78 0.28 -3.20 1.70
CA GLY A 78 0.54 -3.17 3.15
C GLY A 78 1.30 -1.93 3.59
N ILE A 79 2.30 -1.47 2.83
CA ILE A 79 3.03 -0.22 3.15
C ILE A 79 2.11 1.00 3.04
N CYS A 80 1.31 1.11 1.96
CA CYS A 80 0.38 2.22 1.81
C CYS A 80 -0.69 2.23 2.92
N VAL A 81 -1.23 1.05 3.26
CA VAL A 81 -2.20 0.91 4.36
C VAL A 81 -1.56 1.27 5.69
N ALA A 82 -0.34 0.80 5.98
CA ALA A 82 0.38 1.12 7.21
C ALA A 82 0.60 2.63 7.38
N LEU A 83 0.93 3.36 6.30
CA LEU A 83 1.07 4.81 6.34
C LEU A 83 -0.27 5.52 6.52
N TYR A 84 -1.31 5.06 5.83
CA TYR A 84 -2.66 5.59 6.07
C TYR A 84 -3.07 5.44 7.54
N GLU A 85 -2.89 4.24 8.09
CA GLU A 85 -3.25 3.94 9.48
C GLU A 85 -2.45 4.79 10.47
N LYS A 86 -1.15 4.95 10.22
CA LYS A 86 -0.28 5.78 11.06
C LYS A 86 -0.78 7.23 11.18
N TYR A 87 -1.25 7.81 10.07
CA TYR A 87 -1.56 9.25 10.03
C TYR A 87 -3.04 9.57 10.25
N PHE A 88 -3.94 8.63 9.95
CA PHE A 88 -5.39 8.91 9.89
C PHE A 88 -6.22 7.98 10.78
N THR A 89 -5.60 7.11 11.57
CA THR A 89 -6.29 6.24 12.52
C THR A 89 -5.67 6.32 13.90
N LYS A 90 -6.33 5.68 14.88
CA LYS A 90 -5.85 5.58 16.27
C LYS A 90 -5.01 4.33 16.53
N LYS A 91 -4.62 3.58 15.48
CA LYS A 91 -3.80 2.36 15.65
C LYS A 91 -2.42 2.71 16.20
N SER A 92 -1.94 1.90 17.13
CA SER A 92 -0.58 2.05 17.64
C SER A 92 0.45 1.61 16.59
N ILE A 93 1.68 2.13 16.70
CA ILE A 93 2.79 1.73 15.83
C ILE A 93 2.99 0.19 15.86
N ASN A 94 2.86 -0.43 17.03
CA ASN A 94 2.99 -1.88 17.18
C ASN A 94 1.90 -2.65 16.42
N GLN A 95 0.65 -2.17 16.46
CA GLN A 95 -0.44 -2.76 15.69
C GLN A 95 -0.18 -2.64 14.19
N ILE A 96 0.24 -1.45 13.73
CA ILE A 96 0.55 -1.19 12.31
C ILE A 96 1.68 -2.11 11.82
N ILE A 97 2.73 -2.29 12.61
CA ILE A 97 3.85 -3.19 12.29
C ILE A 97 3.36 -4.65 12.23
N SER A 98 2.56 -5.08 13.20
CA SER A 98 1.99 -6.43 13.23
C SER A 98 1.15 -6.71 11.99
N ASP A 99 0.25 -5.80 11.63
CA ASP A 99 -0.61 -5.93 10.45
C ASP A 99 0.22 -5.99 9.17
N MET A 100 1.23 -5.12 9.04
CA MET A 100 2.14 -5.14 7.89
C MET A 100 2.86 -6.49 7.76
N ILE A 101 3.40 -7.01 8.87
CA ILE A 101 4.07 -8.32 8.90
C ILE A 101 3.12 -9.43 8.45
N ASN A 102 1.93 -9.49 9.05
CA ASN A 102 0.94 -10.52 8.80
C ASN A 102 0.42 -10.52 7.35
N ILE A 103 0.30 -9.35 6.73
CA ILE A 103 -0.23 -9.24 5.36
C ILE A 103 0.82 -9.60 4.30
N GLY A 104 2.07 -9.15 4.46
CA GLY A 104 2.99 -9.14 3.33
C GLY A 104 4.46 -9.42 3.60
N PHE A 105 4.86 -9.58 4.86
CA PHE A 105 6.28 -9.69 5.23
C PHE A 105 6.62 -10.88 6.14
N GLN A 106 5.71 -11.85 6.28
CA GLN A 106 5.93 -13.10 7.03
C GLN A 106 7.20 -13.85 6.59
N ASP A 107 7.60 -13.75 5.32
CA ASP A 107 8.81 -14.40 4.77
C ASP A 107 10.09 -14.00 5.52
N ILE A 108 10.14 -12.82 6.16
CA ILE A 108 11.27 -12.38 6.98
C ILE A 108 11.51 -13.38 8.12
N PHE A 109 10.44 -13.90 8.71
CA PHE A 109 10.49 -14.82 9.84
C PHE A 109 10.51 -16.28 9.36
N ASN A 110 9.74 -16.60 8.32
CA ASN A 110 9.63 -17.98 7.83
C ASN A 110 10.89 -18.45 7.09
N ASN A 111 11.58 -17.55 6.37
CA ASN A 111 12.72 -17.90 5.50
C ASN A 111 13.85 -16.86 5.56
N PRO A 112 14.41 -16.54 6.74
CA PRO A 112 15.27 -15.37 6.96
C PRO A 112 16.53 -15.32 6.08
N LYS A 113 17.04 -16.47 5.63
CA LYS A 113 18.24 -16.55 4.78
C LYS A 113 17.97 -16.28 3.30
N SER A 114 16.70 -16.25 2.87
CA SER A 114 16.37 -16.10 1.44
C SER A 114 16.69 -14.68 0.93
N PRO A 115 17.11 -14.52 -0.35
CA PRO A 115 17.31 -13.20 -0.94
C PRO A 115 16.08 -12.30 -0.85
N ARG A 116 14.88 -12.89 -0.97
CA ARG A 116 13.59 -12.21 -0.84
C ARG A 116 13.39 -11.66 0.57
N SER A 117 13.68 -12.45 1.59
CA SER A 117 13.55 -12.03 2.99
C SER A 117 14.53 -10.90 3.34
N LYS A 118 15.75 -10.93 2.80
CA LYS A 118 16.71 -9.82 2.94
C LYS A 118 16.16 -8.50 2.35
N LYS A 119 15.57 -8.55 1.15
CA LYS A 119 14.91 -7.38 0.55
C LYS A 119 13.78 -6.86 1.41
N TYR A 120 12.95 -7.76 1.93
CA TYR A 120 11.78 -7.43 2.74
C TYR A 120 12.18 -6.78 4.06
N TYR A 121 13.22 -7.32 4.69
CA TYR A 121 13.83 -6.75 5.87
C TYR A 121 14.33 -5.33 5.62
N ASN A 122 15.02 -5.07 4.52
CA ASN A 122 15.49 -3.73 4.17
C ASN A 122 14.34 -2.72 4.02
N ILE A 123 13.23 -3.11 3.38
CA ILE A 123 12.04 -2.27 3.22
C ILE A 123 11.42 -1.95 4.59
N ILE A 124 11.24 -2.95 5.46
CA ILE A 124 10.72 -2.71 6.83
C ILE A 124 11.66 -1.80 7.61
N LYS A 125 12.97 -2.07 7.56
CA LYS A 125 13.98 -1.23 8.23
C LYS A 125 13.89 0.22 7.76
N GLN A 126 13.79 0.45 6.45
CA GLN A 126 13.63 1.79 5.89
C GLN A 126 12.32 2.44 6.36
N PHE A 127 11.23 1.68 6.42
CA PHE A 127 9.92 2.16 6.86
C PHE A 127 9.98 2.61 8.32
N LEU A 128 10.51 1.76 9.20
CA LEU A 128 10.65 2.05 10.62
C LEU A 128 11.52 3.29 10.85
N ASN A 129 12.68 3.36 10.19
CA ASN A 129 13.59 4.49 10.32
C ASN A 129 13.00 5.80 9.79
N THR A 130 12.17 5.74 8.75
CA THR A 130 11.62 6.94 8.09
C THR A 130 10.36 7.44 8.80
N TYR A 131 9.49 6.53 9.20
CA TYR A 131 8.13 6.86 9.62
C TYR A 131 7.85 6.51 11.10
N CYS A 132 8.55 5.56 11.71
CA CYS A 132 8.28 5.18 13.11
C CYS A 132 9.23 5.86 14.09
N PHE A 133 10.53 5.89 13.80
CA PHE A 133 11.57 6.34 14.72
C PHE A 133 12.06 7.77 14.46
N LYS A 134 11.88 8.31 13.25
CA LYS A 134 12.40 9.65 12.89
C LYS A 134 11.69 10.83 13.58
N ASN A 135 10.58 10.57 14.28
CA ASN A 135 9.79 11.59 14.99
C ASN A 135 9.92 11.51 16.53
N SER A 136 10.97 10.86 17.06
CA SER A 136 11.29 10.90 18.50
C SER A 136 12.16 12.12 18.85
N LYS A 137 11.74 13.31 18.42
CA LYS A 137 12.30 14.59 18.89
C LYS A 137 11.19 15.43 19.47
#